data_AF-A0A2D9Y0M1-F1
#
_entry.id   AF-A0A2D9Y0M1-F1
#
_cell.length_a   1.000
_cell.length_b   1.000
_cell.length_c   1.000
_cell.angle_alpha   90.00
_cell.angle_beta   90.00
_cell.angle_gamma   90.00
#
_symmetry.space_group_name_H-M   'P 1'
#
loop_
_entity.id
_entity.type
_entity.pdbx_description
1 polymer ?
#
loop_
_entity_poly.entity_id
_entity_poly.type
_entity_poly.pdbx_seq_one_letter_code
_entity_poly.pdbx_strand_id
1 'polypeptide(L)'
;MMYKTKEINKAALKALHIKNQEEIVELTGSKLNPTQAWEVIKSASENFSKPDAKAQEADALLYKMLHPEVSKKTTKKNDKEIIRLKEKERARALELLELELLIAA
;
A
#
# COMPACT_ATOMS: atom_id res chain seq x y z
N MET A 1 0.20 1.24 -14.37
CA MET A 1 -0.65 2.02 -13.45
C MET A 1 -0.25 3.49 -13.56
N MET A 2 -1.18 4.41 -13.33
CA MET A 2 -0.94 5.86 -13.46
C MET A 2 -0.62 6.46 -12.09
N TYR A 3 0.30 7.43 -12.04
CA TYR A 3 0.66 8.16 -10.82
C TYR A 3 -0.49 9.06 -10.37
N LYS A 4 -1.03 8.79 -9.19
CA LYS A 4 -2.15 9.51 -8.57
C LYS A 4 -1.74 10.87 -8.04
N THR A 5 -0.47 11.05 -7.70
CA THR A 5 0.05 12.29 -7.12
C THR A 5 0.60 13.28 -8.14
N LYS A 6 0.54 12.95 -9.44
CA LYS A 6 1.08 13.77 -10.53
C LYS A 6 0.55 15.21 -10.52
N GLU A 7 -0.73 15.40 -10.21
CA GLU A 7 -1.41 16.70 -10.25
C GLU A 7 -1.55 17.35 -8.86
N ILE A 8 -0.89 16.80 -7.84
CA ILE A 8 -1.02 17.30 -6.47
C ILE A 8 -0.21 18.58 -6.30
N ASN A 9 -0.82 19.57 -5.66
CA ASN A 9 -0.16 20.81 -5.31
C ASN A 9 0.84 20.60 -4.16
N LYS A 10 2.06 21.14 -4.28
CA LYS A 10 3.07 21.18 -3.22
C LYS A 10 2.55 21.78 -1.91
N ALA A 11 1.58 22.71 -1.98
CA ALA A 11 0.94 23.26 -0.79
C ALA A 11 0.19 22.18 0.02
N ALA A 12 -0.49 21.24 -0.64
CA ALA A 12 -1.17 20.14 0.03
C ALA A 12 -0.18 19.17 0.71
N LEU A 13 0.97 18.91 0.06
CA LEU A 13 2.05 18.12 0.63
C LEU A 13 2.66 18.76 1.89
N LYS A 14 2.83 20.09 1.89
CA LYS A 14 3.32 20.84 3.05
C LYS A 14 2.31 20.93 4.19
N ALA A 15 1.02 20.97 3.86
CA ALA A 15 -0.06 21.00 4.84
C ALA A 15 -0.30 19.63 5.51
N LEU A 16 0.28 18.55 4.98
CA LEU A 16 0.14 17.22 5.55
C LEU A 16 0.82 17.13 6.92
N HIS A 17 0.00 17.06 7.97
CA HIS A 17 0.48 16.91 9.32
C HIS A 17 0.71 15.43 9.67
N ILE A 18 1.98 15.04 9.82
CA ILE A 18 2.38 13.68 10.23
C ILE A 18 2.41 13.62 11.76
N LYS A 19 1.43 12.94 12.35
CA LYS A 19 1.28 12.84 13.82
C LYS A 19 2.35 11.97 14.48
N ASN A 20 2.83 10.93 13.80
CA ASN A 20 3.75 9.92 14.35
C ASN A 20 5.21 10.14 13.90
N GLN A 21 5.62 11.40 13.72
CA GLN A 21 6.94 11.69 13.14
C GLN A 21 8.10 11.17 14.00
N GLU A 22 7.97 11.17 15.33
CA GLU A 22 9.00 10.67 16.25
C GLU A 22 9.24 9.16 16.08
N GLU A 23 8.18 8.38 16.06
CA GLU A 23 8.22 6.92 15.81
C GLU A 23 8.82 6.59 14.43
N ILE A 24 8.50 7.39 13.41
CA ILE A 24 9.09 7.24 12.07
C ILE A 24 10.60 7.49 12.12
N VAL A 25 11.05 8.52 12.83
CA VAL A 25 12.49 8.81 12.96
C VAL A 25 13.20 7.69 13.71
N GLU A 26 12.59 7.13 14.75
CA GLU A 26 13.15 6.01 15.49
C GLU A 26 13.31 4.76 14.62
N LEU A 27 12.31 4.45 13.79
CA LEU A 27 12.33 3.26 12.92
C LEU A 27 13.19 3.41 11.66
N THR A 28 13.30 4.63 11.11
CA THR A 28 13.92 4.86 9.79
C THR A 28 15.19 5.70 9.85
N GLY A 29 15.48 6.32 11.00
CA GLY A 29 16.58 7.26 11.18
C GLY A 29 16.38 8.62 10.48
N SER A 30 15.21 8.89 9.90
CA SER A 30 14.95 10.12 9.14
C SER A 30 13.52 10.62 9.26
N LYS A 31 13.36 11.95 9.21
CA LYS A 31 12.04 12.58 9.19
C LYS A 31 11.34 12.29 7.85
N LEU A 32 10.13 11.76 7.90
CA LEU A 32 9.32 11.62 6.70
C LEU A 32 8.87 13.01 6.23
N ASN A 33 9.25 13.37 5.01
CA ASN A 33 8.86 14.63 4.38
C ASN A 33 8.05 14.33 3.11
N PRO A 34 6.72 14.57 3.11
CA PRO A 34 5.85 14.31 1.97
C PRO A 34 6.28 15.04 0.70
N THR A 35 6.85 16.24 0.84
CA THR A 35 7.34 17.03 -0.31
C THR A 35 8.58 16.38 -0.93
N GLN A 36 9.52 15.93 -0.09
CA GLN A 36 10.71 15.22 -0.59
C GLN A 36 10.32 13.87 -1.20
N ALA A 37 9.40 13.14 -0.57
CA ALA A 37 8.91 11.87 -1.10
C ALA A 37 8.32 12.04 -2.50
N TRP A 38 7.51 13.09 -2.71
CA TRP A 38 6.94 13.42 -4.02
C TRP A 38 8.01 13.76 -5.08
N GLU A 39 9.03 14.55 -4.72
CA GLU A 39 10.13 14.86 -5.65
C GLU A 39 10.96 13.62 -6.01
N VAL A 40 11.19 12.71 -5.06
CA VAL A 40 11.86 11.44 -5.32
C VAL A 40 11.04 10.56 -6.26
N ILE A 41 9.73 10.44 -6.04
CA ILE A 41 8.81 9.72 -6.94
C ILE A 41 8.85 10.33 -8.35
N LYS A 42 8.75 11.66 -8.44
CA LYS A 42 8.82 12.40 -9.70
C LYS A 42 10.14 12.14 -10.43
N SER A 43 11.27 12.17 -9.72
CA SER A 43 12.59 11.91 -10.28
C SER A 43 12.72 10.46 -10.77
N ALA A 44 12.35 9.49 -9.93
CA ALA A 44 12.43 8.06 -10.24
C ALA A 44 11.51 7.63 -11.41
N SER A 45 10.42 8.36 -11.64
CA SER A 45 9.45 8.08 -12.70
C SER A 45 9.66 8.91 -13.97
N GLU A 46 10.79 9.63 -14.08
CA GLU A 46 11.04 10.58 -15.18
C GLU A 46 9.86 11.55 -15.36
N ASN A 47 9.56 12.30 -14.30
CA ASN A 47 8.44 13.23 -14.25
C ASN A 47 7.07 12.57 -14.48
N PHE A 48 6.87 11.39 -13.86
CA PHE A 48 5.66 10.57 -14.00
C PHE A 48 5.39 10.07 -15.42
N SER A 49 6.43 10.05 -16.27
CA SER A 49 6.34 9.61 -17.67
C SER A 49 6.54 8.11 -17.81
N LYS A 50 7.44 7.52 -17.02
CA LYS A 50 7.74 6.09 -17.07
C LYS A 50 7.13 5.32 -15.91
N PRO A 51 6.64 4.10 -16.15
CA PRO A 51 6.17 3.23 -15.08
C PRO A 51 7.36 2.66 -14.31
N ASP A 52 7.57 3.13 -13.09
CA ASP A 52 8.47 2.51 -12.12
C ASP A 52 7.65 1.93 -10.96
N ALA A 53 7.85 0.65 -10.65
CA ALA A 53 7.04 -0.07 -9.67
C ALA A 53 7.17 0.51 -8.25
N LYS A 54 8.39 0.90 -7.86
CA LYS A 54 8.64 1.48 -6.53
C LYS A 54 8.05 2.88 -6.44
N ALA A 55 8.20 3.68 -7.48
CA ALA A 55 7.62 5.02 -7.56
C ALA A 55 6.08 4.94 -7.56
N GLN A 56 5.47 3.96 -8.22
CA GLN A 56 4.02 3.75 -8.23
C GLN A 56 3.50 3.35 -6.85
N GLU A 57 4.21 2.48 -6.14
CA GLU A 57 3.87 2.10 -4.77
C GLU A 57 3.98 3.30 -3.81
N ALA A 58 5.10 4.03 -3.87
CA ALA A 58 5.32 5.23 -3.07
C ALA A 58 4.29 6.33 -3.37
N ASP A 59 3.92 6.52 -4.64
CA ASP A 59 2.85 7.42 -5.08
C ASP A 59 1.50 7.03 -4.47
N ALA A 60 1.15 5.73 -4.52
CA ALA A 60 -0.10 5.25 -3.96
C ALA A 60 -0.15 5.43 -2.43
N LEU A 61 0.97 5.24 -1.73
CA LEU A 61 1.08 5.48 -0.29
C LEU A 61 0.92 6.97 0.04
N LEU A 62 1.64 7.84 -0.67
CA LEU A 62 1.55 9.29 -0.49
C LEU A 62 0.13 9.80 -0.76
N TYR A 63 -0.53 9.27 -1.79
CA TYR A 63 -1.93 9.60 -2.09
C TYR A 63 -2.88 9.21 -0.95
N LYS A 64 -2.69 8.05 -0.33
CA LYS A 64 -3.50 7.61 0.84
C LYS A 64 -3.29 8.51 2.06
N MET A 65 -2.08 9.03 2.25
CA MET A 65 -1.81 9.97 3.34
C MET A 65 -2.56 11.29 3.14
N LEU A 66 -2.60 11.80 1.90
CA LEU A 66 -3.30 13.04 1.55
C LEU A 66 -4.82 12.89 1.54
N HIS A 67 -5.33 11.69 1.22
CA HIS A 67 -6.75 11.40 1.14
C HIS A 67 -7.13 10.25 2.09
N PRO A 68 -7.18 10.50 3.42
CA PRO A 68 -7.50 9.49 4.43
C PRO A 68 -8.93 8.94 4.32
N GLU A 69 -9.81 9.56 3.53
CA GLU A 69 -11.14 9.02 3.21
C GLU A 69 -11.07 7.85 2.21
N VAL A 70 -10.06 7.84 1.34
CA VAL A 70 -9.86 6.79 0.32
C VAL A 70 -9.40 5.49 0.96
N SER A 71 -8.56 5.58 2.00
CA SER A 71 -8.13 4.42 2.80
C SER A 71 -9.31 3.78 3.55
N LYS A 72 -10.26 4.56 4.08
CA LYS A 72 -11.47 4.00 4.72
C LYS A 72 -12.38 3.23 3.74
N LYS A 73 -12.40 3.60 2.46
CA LYS A 73 -13.22 2.93 1.43
C LYS A 73 -12.57 1.70 0.82
N THR A 74 -11.24 1.65 0.68
CA THR A 74 -10.55 0.53 0.02
C THR A 74 -10.24 -0.64 0.97
N THR A 75 -9.93 -0.40 2.25
CA THR A 75 -9.61 -1.47 3.22
C THR A 75 -10.82 -2.37 3.55
N LYS A 76 -12.05 -1.88 3.43
CA LYS A 76 -13.23 -2.70 3.76
C LYS A 76 -13.58 -3.78 2.74
N LYS A 77 -13.17 -3.64 1.46
CA LYS A 77 -13.57 -4.57 0.39
C LYS A 77 -12.49 -5.62 0.11
N ASN A 78 -11.24 -5.23 -0.05
CA ASN A 78 -10.18 -6.16 -0.48
C ASN A 78 -9.75 -7.16 0.61
N ASP A 79 -9.66 -6.74 1.87
CA ASP A 79 -9.24 -7.65 2.96
C ASP A 79 -10.21 -8.82 3.14
N LYS A 80 -11.52 -8.59 3.01
CA LYS A 80 -12.52 -9.66 3.14
C LYS A 80 -12.44 -10.69 2.01
N GLU A 81 -12.21 -10.24 0.77
CA GLU A 81 -12.06 -11.17 -0.36
C GLU A 81 -10.78 -11.99 -0.26
N ILE A 82 -9.66 -11.38 0.16
CA ILE A 82 -8.39 -12.08 0.37
C ILE A 82 -8.50 -13.12 1.48
N ILE A 83 -9.13 -12.77 2.61
CA ILE A 83 -9.36 -13.72 3.72
C ILE A 83 -10.22 -14.89 3.25
N ARG A 84 -11.33 -14.61 2.54
CA ARG A 84 -12.25 -15.65 2.05
C ARG A 84 -11.59 -16.62 1.05
N LEU A 85 -10.69 -16.12 0.20
CA LEU A 85 -9.93 -16.96 -0.73
C LEU A 85 -8.94 -17.88 0.02
N LYS A 86 -8.18 -17.34 0.96
CA LYS A 86 -7.25 -18.12 1.80
C LYS A 86 -7.96 -19.19 2.62
N GLU A 87 -9.10 -18.87 3.22
CA GLU A 87 -9.90 -19.84 3.98
C GLU A 87 -10.43 -20.97 3.11
N LYS A 88 -10.84 -20.66 1.87
CA LYS A 88 -11.31 -21.67 0.92
C LYS A 88 -10.18 -22.62 0.49
N GLU A 89 -8.98 -22.11 0.24
CA GLU A 89 -7.81 -22.97 -0.04
C GLU A 89 -7.44 -23.85 1.16
N ARG A 90 -7.49 -23.28 2.37
CA ARG A 90 -7.23 -24.04 3.60
C ARG A 90 -8.24 -25.17 3.80
N ALA A 91 -9.53 -24.92 3.54
CA ALA A 91 -10.56 -25.94 3.61
C ALA A 91 -10.33 -27.07 2.60
N ARG A 92 -9.97 -26.74 1.35
CA ARG A 92 -9.63 -27.77 0.34
C ARG A 92 -8.42 -28.61 0.74
N ALA A 93 -7.39 -28.00 1.32
CA ALA A 93 -6.20 -28.73 1.77
C ALA A 93 -6.52 -29.72 2.89
N LEU A 94 -7.41 -29.34 3.82
CA LEU A 94 -7.87 -30.23 4.89
C LEU A 94 -8.73 -31.38 4.36
N GLU A 95 -9.62 -31.09 3.41
CA GLU A 95 -10.47 -32.11 2.75
C GLU A 95 -9.62 -33.14 2.00
N LEU A 96 -8.57 -32.69 1.29
CA LEU A 96 -7.65 -33.60 0.61
C LEU A 96 -6.87 -34.48 1.59
N LEU A 97 -6.39 -33.91 2.70
CA LEU A 97 -5.67 -34.65 3.74
C LEU A 97 -6.55 -35.70 4.41
N GLU A 98 -7.82 -35.39 4.66
CA GLU A 98 -8.80 -36.33 5.22
C GLU A 98 -9.04 -37.51 4.27
N LEU A 99 -9.18 -37.25 2.96
CA LEU A 99 -9.33 -38.29 1.95
C LEU A 99 -8.08 -39.20 1.85
N GLU A 100 -6.87 -38.64 1.92
CA GLU A 100 -5.63 -39.43 1.93
C GLU A 100 -5.54 -40.34 3.16
N LEU A 101 -5.93 -39.85 4.35
CA LEU A 101 -5.96 -40.65 5.57
C LEU A 101 -7.00 -41.77 5.53
N LEU A 102 -8.15 -41.55 4.89
CA LEU A 102 -9.19 -42.58 4.70
C LEU A 102 -8.77 -43.67 3.71
N ILE A 103 -7.96 -43.34 2.70
CA ILE A 103 -7.45 -44.30 1.71
C ILE A 103 -6.22 -45.07 2.25
N ALA A 104 -5.47 -44.46 3.18
CA ALA A 104 -4.30 -45.08 3.81
C ALA A 104 -4.64 -45.97 5.03
N ALA A 105 -5.91 -46.08 5.41
CA ALA A 105 -6.42 -46.98 6.46
C ALA A 105 -7.01 -48.26 5.85
#